data_AF-A0A6G3BQ80-F1
#
_entry.id   AF-A0A6G3BQ80-F1
#
_cell.length_a   1.000
_cell.length_b   1.000
_cell.length_c   1.000
_cell.angle_alpha   90.00
_cell.angle_beta   90.00
_cell.angle_gamma   90.00
#
_symmetry.space_group_name_H-M   'P 1'
#
loop_
_entity.id
_entity.type
_entity.pdbx_description
1 polymer ?
#
loop_
_entity_poly.entity_id
_entity_poly.type
_entity_poly.pdbx_seq_one_letter_code
_entity_poly.pdbx_strand_id
1 'polypeptide(L)'
;MSDRLAPRPSSPTPEPLLWHRSSRSTGMNNCVETARLGGPGSGGPDSGGTLLAVRDSKDVDRPPLRFSATAWTTFVVGLDGQQVS
;
A
#
# COMPACT_ATOMS: atom_id res chain seq x y z
N MET A 1 19.30 30.03 31.18
CA MET A 1 18.09 30.06 30.35
C MET A 1 17.76 28.60 30.06
N SER A 2 16.68 28.07 30.62
CA SER A 2 16.36 26.63 30.51
C SER A 2 15.78 26.32 29.13
N ASP A 3 16.51 25.55 28.35
CA ASP A 3 16.03 24.97 27.10
C ASP A 3 14.89 23.99 27.44
N ARG A 4 13.65 24.40 27.19
CA ARG A 4 12.48 23.53 27.33
C ARG A 4 12.55 22.52 26.18
N LEU A 5 13.01 21.31 26.47
CA LEU A 5 12.83 20.15 25.60
C LEU A 5 11.35 20.05 25.25
N ALA A 6 11.01 20.46 24.03
CA ALA A 6 9.67 20.27 23.49
C ALA A 6 9.34 18.76 23.52
N PRO A 7 8.10 18.38 23.87
CA PRO A 7 7.71 16.98 23.78
C PRO A 7 7.89 16.51 22.34
N ARG A 8 8.63 15.41 22.15
CA ARG A 8 8.75 14.73 20.87
C ARG A 8 7.33 14.51 20.33
N PRO A 9 6.98 14.94 19.11
CA PRO A 9 5.66 14.66 18.57
C PRO A 9 5.47 13.15 18.56
N SER A 10 4.42 12.68 19.24
CA SER A 10 3.98 11.29 19.19
C SER A 10 3.85 10.91 17.72
N SER A 11 4.52 9.84 17.30
CA SER A 11 4.39 9.33 15.93
C SER A 11 2.90 9.12 15.63
N PRO A 12 2.39 9.63 14.50
CA PRO A 12 0.98 9.50 14.16
C PRO A 12 0.61 8.02 14.16
N THR A 13 -0.47 7.68 14.85
CA THR A 13 -1.07 6.36 14.75
C THR A 13 -1.37 6.13 13.27
N PRO A 14 -0.92 5.02 12.66
CA PRO A 14 -1.18 4.79 11.25
C PRO A 14 -2.70 4.70 11.05
N GLU A 15 -3.24 5.66 10.30
CA GLU A 15 -4.65 5.63 9.87
C GLU A 15 -4.93 4.28 9.19
N PRO A 16 -6.11 3.68 9.43
CA PRO A 16 -6.47 2.42 8.82
C PRO A 16 -6.43 2.55 7.29
N LEU A 17 -5.75 1.62 6.63
CA LEU A 17 -5.66 1.60 5.16
C LEU A 17 -7.06 1.46 4.56
N LEU A 18 -7.40 2.37 3.65
CA LEU A 18 -8.67 2.32 2.93
C LEU A 18 -8.56 1.33 1.76
N TRP A 19 -9.07 0.12 1.97
CA TRP A 19 -9.04 -0.96 0.99
C TRP A 19 -10.16 -0.83 -0.05
N HIS A 20 -9.79 -0.87 -1.33
CA HIS A 20 -10.70 -0.95 -2.47
C HIS A 20 -10.65 -2.33 -3.10
N ARG A 21 -11.80 -3.00 -3.15
CA ARG A 21 -11.99 -4.27 -3.84
C ARG A 21 -12.09 -4.07 -5.35
N SER A 22 -11.44 -4.94 -6.11
CA SER A 22 -11.54 -4.95 -7.57
C SER A 22 -12.96 -5.29 -8.04
N SER A 23 -13.43 -4.59 -9.06
CA SER A 23 -14.71 -4.93 -9.73
C SER A 23 -14.66 -6.25 -10.49
N ARG A 24 -13.46 -6.80 -10.73
CA ARG A 24 -13.25 -8.12 -11.33
C ARG A 24 -13.38 -9.26 -10.32
N SER A 25 -13.49 -8.93 -9.02
CA SER A 25 -13.80 -9.90 -7.98
C SER A 25 -15.29 -10.26 -8.04
N THR A 26 -15.62 -11.31 -8.78
CA THR A 26 -17.01 -11.74 -9.00
C THR A 26 -17.29 -13.06 -8.30
N GLY A 27 -18.44 -13.15 -7.62
CA GLY A 27 -18.92 -14.35 -6.94
C GLY A 27 -17.88 -14.94 -5.98
N MET A 28 -17.18 -15.98 -6.43
CA MET A 28 -16.21 -16.77 -5.67
C MET A 28 -14.76 -16.67 -6.19
N ASN A 29 -14.45 -15.85 -7.19
CA ASN A 29 -13.16 -15.84 -7.90
C ASN A 29 -12.51 -14.45 -7.97
N ASN A 30 -11.20 -14.41 -8.21
CA ASN A 30 -10.41 -13.20 -8.50
C ASN A 30 -10.52 -12.09 -7.41
N CYS A 31 -10.53 -12.49 -6.14
CA CYS A 31 -10.77 -11.60 -5.00
C CYS A 31 -9.51 -10.81 -4.61
N VAL A 32 -9.38 -9.57 -5.11
CA VAL A 32 -8.22 -8.71 -4.82
C VAL A 32 -8.67 -7.37 -4.25
N GLU A 33 -7.99 -6.90 -3.22
CA GLU A 33 -8.14 -5.57 -2.65
C GLU A 33 -6.82 -4.80 -2.73
N THR A 34 -6.91 -3.49 -2.93
CA THR A 34 -5.76 -2.59 -2.99
C THR A 34 -5.95 -1.38 -2.08
N ALA A 35 -4.88 -0.88 -1.47
CA ALA A 35 -4.92 0.33 -0.67
C ALA A 35 -3.69 1.18 -0.95
N ARG A 36 -3.88 2.51 -0.99
CA ARG A 36 -2.74 3.44 -1.11
C ARG A 36 -2.03 3.56 0.23
N LEU A 37 -0.71 3.41 0.21
CA LEU A 37 0.15 3.55 1.37
C LEU A 37 0.77 4.96 1.36
N GLY A 38 0.55 5.69 2.46
CA GLY A 38 1.12 7.02 2.68
C GLY A 38 0.22 8.18 2.23
N GLY A 39 -0.09 9.06 3.18
CA GLY A 39 -0.56 10.42 2.91
C GLY A 39 0.64 11.38 2.80
N PRO A 40 0.42 12.65 2.41
CA PRO A 40 1.48 13.65 2.40
C PRO A 40 2.19 13.68 3.77
N GLY A 41 3.49 13.36 3.80
CA GLY A 41 4.33 13.34 5.01
C GLY A 41 4.51 11.99 5.71
N SER A 42 3.93 10.89 5.21
CA SER A 42 4.04 9.56 5.86
C SER A 42 5.33 8.79 5.55
N GLY A 43 6.23 9.34 4.74
CA GLY A 43 7.51 8.71 4.40
C GLY A 43 8.68 9.37 5.12
N GLY A 44 9.39 8.63 5.97
CA GLY A 44 10.76 8.98 6.32
C GLY A 44 11.68 8.77 5.11
N PRO A 45 12.88 9.37 5.09
CA PRO A 45 13.83 9.25 3.96
C PRO A 45 14.15 7.79 3.59
N ASP A 46 13.94 6.86 4.52
CA ASP A 46 14.24 5.43 4.40
C ASP A 46 13.02 4.59 3.98
N SER A 47 11.82 5.19 3.89
CA SER A 47 10.54 4.46 3.70
C SER A 47 10.30 3.99 2.26
N GLY A 48 11.23 4.24 1.33
CA GLY A 48 11.24 3.65 -0.01
C GLY A 48 9.99 3.94 -0.86
N GLY A 49 9.14 4.89 -0.48
CA GLY A 49 7.97 5.32 -1.26
C GLY A 49 7.02 4.17 -1.63
N THR A 50 6.79 3.21 -0.74
CA THR A 50 5.74 2.20 -0.99
C THR A 50 4.39 2.91 -1.04
N LEU A 51 3.75 2.91 -2.21
CA LEU A 51 2.49 3.62 -2.46
C LEU A 51 1.29 2.70 -2.58
N LEU A 52 1.50 1.39 -2.75
CA LEU A 52 0.41 0.46 -3.01
C LEU A 52 0.56 -0.84 -2.21
N ALA A 53 -0.48 -1.16 -1.46
CA ALA A 53 -0.69 -2.47 -0.86
C ALA A 53 -1.67 -3.27 -1.71
N VAL A 54 -1.40 -4.56 -1.91
CA VAL A 54 -2.28 -5.50 -2.62
C VAL A 54 -2.45 -6.74 -1.75
N ARG A 55 -3.68 -7.20 -1.56
CA ARG A 55 -3.99 -8.43 -0.83
C ARG A 55 -5.11 -9.23 -1.47
N ASP A 56 -5.17 -10.50 -1.11
CA ASP A 56 -6.30 -11.36 -1.41
C ASP A 56 -7.48 -11.03 -0.46
N SER A 57 -8.70 -10.88 -0.99
CA SER A 57 -9.86 -10.53 -0.17
C SER A 57 -10.36 -11.67 0.72
N LYS A 58 -9.94 -12.92 0.47
CA LYS A 58 -10.31 -14.11 1.25
C LYS A 58 -9.36 -14.34 2.42
N ASP A 59 -8.11 -13.85 2.30
CA ASP A 59 -7.05 -14.01 3.29
C ASP A 59 -6.57 -12.64 3.85
N VAL A 60 -7.50 -11.83 4.37
CA VAL A 60 -7.22 -10.43 4.79
C VAL A 60 -6.25 -10.28 5.96
N ASP A 61 -6.08 -11.33 6.75
CA ASP A 61 -5.18 -11.37 7.92
C ASP A 61 -3.72 -11.59 7.51
N ARG A 62 -3.46 -12.01 6.27
CA ARG A 62 -2.08 -12.20 5.79
C ARG A 62 -1.44 -10.84 5.48
N PRO A 63 -0.11 -10.73 5.65
CA PRO A 63 0.60 -9.52 5.26
C PRO A 63 0.38 -9.19 3.78
N PRO A 64 -0.02 -7.95 3.44
CA PRO A 64 -0.23 -7.56 2.05
C PRO A 64 1.09 -7.43 1.31
N LEU A 65 1.07 -7.69 0.00
CA LEU A 65 2.17 -7.32 -0.89
C LEU A 65 2.25 -5.79 -0.96
N ARG A 66 3.49 -5.28 -0.93
CA ARG A 66 3.77 -3.84 -0.88
C ARG A 66 4.64 -3.46 -2.07
N PHE A 67 4.18 -2.48 -2.84
CA PHE A 67 4.86 -1.99 -4.03
C PHE A 67 5.24 -0.52 -3.87
N SER A 68 6.48 -0.20 -4.23
CA SER A 68 6.82 1.16 -4.64
C SER A 68 6.11 1.49 -5.96
N ALA A 69 6.01 2.80 -6.27
CA ALA A 69 5.44 3.23 -7.54
C ALA A 69 6.11 2.55 -8.74
N THR A 70 7.45 2.53 -8.76
CA THR A 70 8.24 1.92 -9.83
C THR A 70 7.98 0.42 -9.94
N ALA A 71 8.00 -0.31 -8.82
CA ALA A 71 7.77 -1.76 -8.84
C ALA A 71 6.37 -2.11 -9.35
N TRP A 72 5.35 -1.34 -8.97
CA TRP A 72 3.99 -1.52 -9.48
C TRP A 72 3.89 -1.27 -10.98
N THR A 73 4.48 -0.17 -11.48
CA THR A 73 4.50 0.13 -12.92
C THR A 73 5.20 -0.97 -13.71
N THR A 74 6.38 -1.42 -13.27
CA THR A 74 7.11 -2.50 -13.93
C THR A 74 6.30 -3.80 -13.95
N PHE A 75 5.62 -4.13 -12.85
CA PHE A 75 4.75 -5.31 -12.79
C PHE A 75 3.64 -5.24 -13.85
N VAL A 76 2.90 -4.12 -13.93
CA VAL A 76 1.80 -3.95 -14.90
C VAL A 76 2.30 -4.00 -16.34
N VAL A 77 3.40 -3.30 -16.65
CA VAL A 77 4.02 -3.33 -17.99
C VAL A 77 4.43 -4.75 -18.39
N GLY A 78 4.95 -5.53 -17.44
CA GLY A 78 5.28 -6.94 -17.68
C GLY A 78 4.07 -7.80 -18.01
N LEU A 79 2.90 -7.53 -17.43
CA LEU A 79 1.66 -8.24 -17.74
C LEU A 79 1.11 -7.88 -19.13
N ASP A 80 1.18 -6.61 -19.53
CA ASP A 80 0.70 -6.16 -20.84
C ASP A 80 1.44 -6.84 -22.00
N GLY A 81 2.75 -7.05 -21.84
CA GLY A 81 3.59 -7.80 -22.78
C GLY A 81 3.42 -9.32 -22.75
N GLN A 82 2.61 -9.85 -21.84
CA GLN A 82 2.36 -11.27 -21.63
C GLN A 82 0.87 -11.65 -21.80
N GLN A 83 0.06 -10.82 -22.45
CA GLN A 83 -1.31 -11.20 -22.83
C GLN A 83 -1.29 -12.39 -23.80
N VAL A 84 -1.27 -13.60 -23.23
CA VAL A 84 -1.51 -14.84 -23.94
C VAL A 84 -2.99 -14.92 -24.27
N SER A 85 -3.30 -14.99 -25.57
CA SER A 85 -4.64 -15.17 -26.13
C SER A 85 -5.24 -16.52 -25.77
#